data_AF-A0A838S058-F1
#
_entry.id   AF-A0A838S058-F1
#
_cell.length_a   1.000
_cell.length_b   1.000
_cell.length_c   1.000
_cell.angle_alpha   90.00
_cell.angle_beta   90.00
_cell.angle_gamma   90.00
#
_symmetry.space_group_name_H-M   'P 1'
#
loop_
_entity.id
_entity.type
_entity.pdbx_description
1 polymer ?
#
loop_
_entity_poly.entity_id
_entity_poly.type
_entity_poly.pdbx_seq_one_letter_code
_entity_poly.pdbx_strand_id
1 'polypeptide(L)' 'MPVYAFPELLEGISPELKKRMQGKSCFNFTAVEPKLFKELAKLTKAGFARFKAEKFV' A
#
# COMPACT_ATOMS: atom_id res chain seq x y z
N MET A 1 -8.38 4.69 5.67
CA MET A 1 -7.11 4.44 4.97
C MET A 1 -7.35 3.44 3.84
N PRO A 2 -6.86 3.66 2.60
CA PRO A 2 -7.28 2.88 1.44
C PRO A 2 -7.17 1.36 1.56
N VAL A 3 -6.02 0.85 1.98
CA VAL A 3 -5.79 -0.61 2.13
C VAL A 3 -6.62 -1.27 3.22
N TYR A 4 -7.20 -0.51 4.15
CA TYR A 4 -8.11 -1.05 5.15
C TYR A 4 -9.57 -1.10 4.63
N ALA A 5 -9.99 -0.06 3.91
CA ALA A 5 -11.33 -0.01 3.32
C ALA A 5 -11.46 -0.94 2.09
N PHE A 6 -10.35 -1.13 1.37
CA PHE A 6 -10.26 -1.91 0.14
C PHE A 6 -9.12 -2.93 0.26
N PRO A 7 -9.35 -4.05 0.97
CA PRO A 7 -8.33 -5.08 1.17
C PRO A 7 -7.84 -5.71 -0.15
N GLU A 8 -8.63 -5.62 -1.24
CA GLU A 8 -8.24 -6.07 -2.57
C GLU A 8 -6.99 -5.35 -3.11
N LEU A 9 -6.69 -4.15 -2.62
CA LEU A 9 -5.47 -3.41 -2.99
C LEU A 9 -4.19 -4.15 -2.57
N LEU A 10 -4.28 -5.11 -1.65
CA LEU A 10 -3.15 -5.92 -1.16
C LEU A 10 -2.96 -7.23 -1.93
N GLU A 11 -3.85 -7.60 -2.84
CA GLU A 11 -3.73 -8.88 -3.57
C GLU A 11 -2.57 -8.87 -4.59
N GLY A 12 -2.17 -7.68 -5.06
CA GLY A 12 -1.13 -7.51 -6.08
C GLY A 12 0.25 -7.08 -5.56
N ILE A 13 0.44 -7.00 -4.24
CA ILE A 13 1.76 -6.61 -3.70
C ILE A 13 2.71 -7.81 -3.62
N SER A 14 4.00 -7.54 -3.76
CA SER A 14 5.07 -8.51 -3.63
C SER A 14 5.13 -9.10 -2.22
N PRO A 15 5.56 -10.38 -2.09
CA PRO A 15 5.84 -10.97 -0.78
C PRO A 15 6.81 -10.12 0.06
N GLU A 16 7.77 -9.46 -0.57
CA GLU A 16 8.77 -8.61 0.06
C GLU A 16 8.15 -7.34 0.64
N LEU A 17 7.27 -6.66 -0.12
CA LEU A 17 6.54 -5.50 0.41
C LEU A 17 5.55 -5.93 1.50
N LYS A 18 4.87 -7.07 1.31
CA LYS A 18 3.96 -7.62 2.32
C LYS A 18 4.67 -7.94 3.64
N LYS A 19 5.93 -8.41 3.59
CA LYS A 19 6.74 -8.66 4.79
C LYS A 19 7.06 -7.37 5.57
N ARG A 20 7.04 -6.21 4.92
CA ARG A 20 7.19 -4.90 5.59
C ARG A 20 5.91 -4.42 6.24
N MET A 21 4.77 -5.03 5.92
CA MET A 21 3.47 -4.63 6.46
C MET A 21 3.30 -5.09 7.92
N GLN A 22 3.04 -4.14 8.82
CA GLN A 22 2.71 -4.40 10.22
C GLN A 22 1.28 -3.94 10.50
N GLY A 23 0.47 -4.85 11.01
CA GLY A 23 -0.96 -4.60 11.23
C GLY A 23 -1.71 -4.47 9.90
N LYS A 24 -2.65 -3.53 9.84
CA LYS A 24 -3.60 -3.41 8.71
C LYS A 24 -3.14 -2.47 7.60
N SER A 25 -2.10 -1.68 7.82
CA SER A 25 -1.77 -0.60 6.88
C SER A 25 -0.40 0.05 7.03
N CYS A 26 0.34 -0.22 8.11
CA CYS A 26 1.66 0.37 8.31
C CYS A 26 2.69 -0.47 7.55
N PHE A 27 3.67 0.18 6.92
CA PHE A 27 4.80 -0.49 6.27
C PHE A 27 6.09 0.02 6.89
N ASN A 28 6.84 -0.87 7.53
CA ASN A 28 8.03 -0.53 8.31
C ASN A 28 9.30 -0.94 7.58
N PHE A 29 10.24 0.00 7.49
CA PHE A 29 11.52 -0.18 6.82
C PHE A 29 12.65 0.16 7.79
N THR A 30 13.67 -0.70 7.84
CA THR A 30 14.88 -0.50 8.67
C THR A 30 16.08 -0.06 7.84
N ALA A 31 15.95 -0.07 6.51
CA ALA A 31 16.95 0.35 5.56
C ALA A 31 16.28 1.00 4.34
N VAL A 32 17.08 1.69 3.53
CA VAL A 32 16.62 2.26 2.27
C VAL A 32 16.45 1.13 1.25
N GLU A 33 15.21 0.89 0.82
CA GLU A 33 14.87 -0.18 -0.14
C GLU A 33 14.14 0.41 -1.35
N PRO A 34 14.87 1.02 -2.33
CA PRO A 34 14.26 1.80 -3.41
C PRO A 34 13.25 1.02 -4.25
N LYS A 35 13.46 -0.29 -4.41
CA LYS A 35 12.52 -1.17 -5.13
C LYS A 35 11.18 -1.27 -4.40
N LEU A 36 11.20 -1.48 -3.08
CA LEU A 36 9.99 -1.58 -2.27
C LEU A 36 9.30 -0.22 -2.12
N PHE A 37 10.05 0.88 -2.06
CA PHE A 37 9.46 2.23 -2.05
C PHE A 37 8.72 2.55 -3.36
N LYS A 38 9.27 2.15 -4.51
CA LYS A 38 8.56 2.28 -5.80
C LYS A 38 7.27 1.49 -5.82
N GLU A 39 7.27 0.32 -5.21
CA GLU A 39 6.07 -0.52 -5.12
C GLU A 39 5.03 0.06 -4.16
N LEU A 40 5.45 0.51 -2.97
CA LEU A 40 4.60 1.22 -2.02
C LEU A 40 4.01 2.50 -2.63
N ALA A 41 4.78 3.21 -3.46
CA ALA A 41 4.28 4.37 -4.22
C ALA A 41 3.18 4.00 -5.22
N LYS A 42 3.25 2.81 -5.85
CA LYS A 42 2.16 2.32 -6.70
C LYS A 42 0.90 1.99 -5.88
N LEU A 43 1.08 1.30 -4.76
CA LEU A 43 -0.02 0.95 -3.85
C LEU A 43 -0.75 2.20 -3.31
N THR A 44 0.00 3.20 -2.87
CA THR A 44 -0.56 4.46 -2.35
C THR A 44 -1.29 5.25 -3.44
N LYS A 45 -0.77 5.29 -4.67
CA LYS A 45 -1.47 5.89 -5.82
C LYS A 45 -2.77 5.17 -6.15
N ALA A 46 -2.77 3.83 -6.19
CA ALA A 46 -3.97 3.04 -6.42
C ALA A 46 -5.02 3.28 -5.32
N GLY A 47 -4.58 3.30 -4.05
CA GLY A 47 -5.44 3.59 -2.92
C GLY A 47 -6.06 4.99 -2.96
N PHE A 48 -5.27 6.00 -3.33
CA PHE A 48 -5.78 7.36 -3.50
C PHE A 48 -6.79 7.47 -4.65
N ALA A 49 -6.49 6.85 -5.80
CA ALA A 49 -7.42 6.81 -6.94
C ALA A 49 -8.75 6.15 -6.58
N ARG A 50 -8.72 5.04 -5.83
CA ARG A 50 -9.91 4.36 -5.32
C ARG A 50 -10.72 5.28 -4.40
N PHE A 51 -10.08 5.95 -3.46
CA PHE A 51 -10.75 6.89 -2.55
C PHE A 51 -11.42 8.05 -3.29
N LYS A 52 -10.75 8.59 -4.32
CA LYS A 52 -11.31 9.64 -5.17
C LYS A 52 -12.54 9.15 -5.95
N ALA A 53 -12.51 7.92 -6.47
CA ALA A 53 -13.64 7.32 -7.18
C ALA A 53 -14.86 7.14 -6.25
N GLU A 54 -14.63 6.78 -4.99
CA GLU A 54 -15.65 6.60 -3.95
C GLU A 54 -16.03 7.92 -3.25
N LYS A 55 -15.47 9.07 -3.70
CA LYS A 55 -15.72 10.42 -3.16
C LYS A 55 -15.41 10.57 -1.67
N PHE A 56 -14.44 9.82 -1.17
CA PHE A 56 -13.94 9.99 0.20
C PHE A 56 -12.96 11.16 0.35
N VAL A 57 -12.40 11.64 -0.77
CA VAL A 57 -11.46 12.77 -0.88
C VAL A 57 -11.71 13.55 -2.16
#